data_AF-A0A376KP97-F1
#
_entry.id   AF-A0A376KP97-F1
#
_cell.length_a   1.000
_cell.length_b   1.000
_cell.length_c   1.000
_cell.angle_alpha   90.00
_cell.angle_beta   90.00
_cell.angle_gamma   90.00
#
_symmetry.space_group_name_H-M   'P 1'
#
loop_
_entity.id
_entity.type
_entity.pdbx_description
1 polymer ?
#
loop_
_entity_poly.entity_id
_entity_poly.type
_entity_poly.pdbx_seq_one_letter_code
_entity_poly.pdbx_strand_id
1 'polypeptide(L)'
;MPTESLPGRQPGQSMEIDLACNGVQITGWLPQVQPDGLLRWRPSLLSVAQGMQLWLEHLVYCASGGNGESRLFLRKDGEWRFPPLAAEQALHYLSQLIEGYREGMSAPLLVLPESGGAWLKTCYDAQNDAMLDDDSTLQKARTKFLQAYEGNMMVRGEGDDIWYQRLWRQLTPETMEAIVEQSQRFLLPLFRFNQS
;
A
#
# COMPACT_ATOMS: atom_id res chain seq x y z
N MET A 1 -19.56 -20.76 -19.54
CA MET A 1 -18.64 -19.77 -18.97
C MET A 1 -17.25 -20.36 -19.03
N PRO A 2 -16.30 -19.77 -19.78
CA PRO A 2 -14.93 -20.26 -19.78
C PRO A 2 -14.36 -19.99 -18.38
N THR A 3 -13.96 -21.06 -17.69
CA THR A 3 -13.04 -20.96 -16.56
C THR A 3 -11.73 -20.40 -17.09
N GLU A 4 -11.49 -19.10 -16.93
CA GLU A 4 -10.13 -18.58 -17.00
C GLU A 4 -9.33 -19.29 -15.91
N SER A 5 -8.48 -20.22 -16.34
CA SER A 5 -7.50 -20.83 -15.47
C SER A 5 -6.64 -19.71 -14.91
N LEU A 6 -6.60 -19.56 -13.57
CA LEU A 6 -5.59 -18.73 -12.91
C LEU A 6 -4.24 -19.07 -13.54
N PRO A 7 -3.52 -18.09 -14.15
CA PRO A 7 -2.25 -18.38 -14.78
C PRO A 7 -1.33 -19.02 -13.73
N GLY A 8 -0.96 -20.27 -13.98
CA GLY A 8 -0.16 -21.06 -13.05
C GLY A 8 1.19 -20.41 -12.83
N ARG A 9 1.78 -20.63 -11.65
CA ARG A 9 3.12 -20.17 -11.32
C ARG A 9 4.11 -20.58 -12.40
N GLN A 10 4.79 -19.61 -12.99
CA GLN A 10 5.91 -19.81 -13.90
C GLN A 10 7.21 -20.00 -13.11
N PRO A 11 8.26 -20.60 -13.70
CA PRO A 11 9.57 -20.64 -13.08
C PRO A 11 10.07 -19.23 -12.79
N GLY A 12 10.39 -18.94 -11.53
CA GLY A 12 10.92 -17.67 -11.08
C GLY A 12 12.39 -17.77 -10.69
N GLN A 13 13.13 -16.68 -10.87
CA GLN A 13 14.53 -16.55 -10.45
C GLN A 13 14.67 -15.45 -9.40
N SER A 14 15.74 -15.50 -8.60
CA SER A 14 16.07 -14.40 -7.71
C SER A 14 16.73 -13.29 -8.51
N MET A 15 16.21 -12.06 -8.38
CA MET A 15 16.78 -10.87 -8.98
C MET A 15 17.56 -10.11 -7.90
N GLU A 16 18.83 -9.85 -8.16
CA GLU A 16 19.64 -8.94 -7.35
C GLU A 16 19.21 -7.50 -7.63
N ILE A 17 19.11 -6.71 -6.57
CA ILE A 17 18.75 -5.30 -6.62
C ILE A 17 20.00 -4.50 -6.26
N ASP A 18 20.36 -3.58 -7.14
CA ASP A 18 21.37 -2.53 -6.95
C ASP A 18 20.85 -1.28 -7.66
N LEU A 19 20.11 -0.44 -6.93
CA LEU A 19 19.40 0.72 -7.47
C LEU A 19 19.85 2.02 -6.81
N ALA A 20 20.27 2.97 -7.63
CA ALA A 20 20.45 4.36 -7.24
C ALA A 20 19.12 5.12 -7.37
N CYS A 21 18.57 5.60 -6.26
CA CYS A 21 17.33 6.37 -6.25
C CYS A 21 17.41 7.50 -5.21
N ASN A 22 17.10 8.73 -5.63
CA ASN A 22 17.08 9.92 -4.76
C ASN A 22 18.37 10.09 -3.90
N GLY A 23 19.54 9.82 -4.49
CA GLY A 23 20.84 9.92 -3.80
C GLY A 23 21.14 8.79 -2.81
N VAL A 24 20.32 7.74 -2.75
CA VAL A 24 20.49 6.57 -1.89
C VAL A 24 20.67 5.32 -2.75
N GLN A 25 21.49 4.38 -2.29
CA GLN A 25 21.61 3.05 -2.88
C GLN A 25 20.67 2.08 -2.15
N ILE A 26 19.86 1.35 -2.93
CA ILE A 26 19.00 0.27 -2.43
C ILE A 26 19.57 -1.03 -2.95
N THR A 27 19.96 -1.90 -2.02
CA THR A 27 20.51 -3.22 -2.34
C THR A 27 19.66 -4.32 -1.73
N GLY A 28 19.49 -5.45 -2.42
CA GLY A 28 18.72 -6.57 -1.89
C GLY A 28 18.44 -7.66 -2.90
N TRP A 29 17.47 -8.52 -2.58
CA TRP A 29 17.06 -9.63 -3.44
C TRP A 29 15.54 -9.68 -3.54
N LEU A 30 15.02 -9.68 -4.77
CA LEU A 30 13.63 -10.03 -5.04
C LEU A 30 13.55 -11.52 -5.39
N PRO A 31 12.91 -12.35 -4.57
CA PRO A 31 12.80 -13.78 -4.85
C PRO A 31 11.73 -14.04 -5.90
N GLN A 32 11.90 -15.14 -6.64
CA GLN A 32 10.86 -15.73 -7.51
C GLN A 32 10.25 -14.72 -8.50
N VAL A 33 11.09 -13.87 -9.10
CA VAL A 33 10.69 -12.99 -10.20
C VAL A 33 10.42 -13.86 -11.42
N GLN A 34 9.20 -13.79 -11.95
CA GLN A 34 8.74 -14.52 -13.11
C GLN A 34 8.84 -13.65 -14.38
N PRO A 35 8.77 -14.25 -15.59
CA PRO A 35 8.77 -13.49 -16.83
C PRO A 35 7.63 -12.46 -16.93
N ASP A 36 6.50 -12.73 -16.28
CA ASP A 36 5.32 -11.85 -16.21
C ASP A 36 5.29 -10.95 -14.96
N GLY A 37 6.36 -10.97 -14.16
CA GLY A 37 6.60 -10.06 -13.03
C GLY A 37 6.61 -10.74 -11.65
N LEU A 38 5.98 -10.13 -10.65
CA LEU A 38 6.01 -10.62 -9.27
C LEU A 38 4.72 -11.37 -8.93
N LEU A 39 4.88 -12.59 -8.40
CA LEU A 39 3.78 -13.35 -7.82
C LEU A 39 4.06 -13.60 -6.34
N ARG A 40 3.15 -13.14 -5.49
CA ARG A 40 3.15 -13.33 -4.03
C ARG A 40 1.83 -13.96 -3.61
N TRP A 41 1.84 -14.67 -2.48
CA TRP A 41 0.62 -15.19 -1.86
C TRP A 41 0.79 -15.29 -0.35
N ARG A 42 -0.29 -15.06 0.40
CA ARG A 42 -0.30 -15.25 1.86
C ARG A 42 -1.64 -15.81 2.35
N PRO A 43 -1.65 -16.71 3.35
CA PRO A 43 -2.87 -17.24 3.94
C PRO A 43 -3.50 -16.25 4.95
N SER A 44 -3.61 -14.97 4.60
CA SER A 44 -4.20 -13.89 5.40
C SER A 44 -5.32 -13.20 4.64
N LEU A 45 -6.16 -12.43 5.34
CA LEU A 45 -7.11 -11.52 4.68
C LEU A 45 -6.35 -10.34 4.05
N LEU A 46 -7.01 -9.66 3.11
CA LEU A 46 -6.50 -8.44 2.49
C LEU A 46 -6.33 -7.32 3.51
N SER A 47 -5.16 -6.69 3.48
CA SER A 47 -4.82 -5.52 4.29
C SER A 47 -4.09 -4.48 3.42
N VAL A 48 -4.16 -3.21 3.80
CA VAL A 48 -3.49 -2.12 3.09
C VAL A 48 -1.99 -2.17 3.30
N ALA A 49 -1.52 -2.56 4.48
CA ALA A 49 -0.09 -2.77 4.75
C ALA A 49 0.52 -3.84 3.82
N GLN A 50 -0.23 -4.89 3.49
CA GLN A 50 0.20 -5.89 2.52
C GLN A 50 0.28 -5.36 1.09
N GLY A 51 -0.67 -4.51 0.70
CA GLY A 51 -0.63 -3.79 -0.57
C GLY A 51 0.60 -2.88 -0.67
N MET A 52 0.90 -2.12 0.39
CA MET A 52 2.11 -1.29 0.47
C MET A 52 3.39 -2.12 0.33
N GLN A 53 3.44 -3.29 0.96
CA GLN A 53 4.60 -4.18 0.83
C GLN A 53 4.80 -4.64 -0.61
N LEU A 54 3.74 -5.10 -1.29
CA LEU A 54 3.83 -5.48 -2.70
C LEU A 54 4.18 -4.26 -3.57
N TRP A 55 3.62 -3.08 -3.28
CA TRP A 55 3.89 -1.85 -4.01
C TRP A 55 5.37 -1.47 -3.97
N LEU A 56 6.01 -1.53 -2.79
CA LEU A 56 7.44 -1.29 -2.68
C LEU A 56 8.26 -2.29 -3.50
N GLU A 57 7.96 -3.59 -3.42
CA GLU A 57 8.62 -4.61 -4.23
C GLU A 57 8.42 -4.35 -5.74
N HIS A 58 7.22 -3.94 -6.14
CA HIS A 58 6.85 -3.63 -7.52
C HIS A 58 7.62 -2.42 -8.07
N LEU A 59 7.73 -1.34 -7.28
CA LEU A 59 8.51 -0.16 -7.67
C LEU A 59 9.99 -0.50 -7.86
N VAL A 60 10.57 -1.27 -6.95
CA VAL A 60 11.96 -1.74 -7.05
C VAL A 60 12.15 -2.64 -8.27
N TYR A 61 11.21 -3.56 -8.53
CA TYR A 61 11.22 -4.41 -9.72
C TYR A 61 11.17 -3.60 -11.02
N CYS A 62 10.24 -2.65 -11.13
CA CYS A 62 10.09 -1.82 -12.33
C CYS A 62 11.26 -0.87 -12.54
N ALA A 63 11.78 -0.26 -11.47
CA ALA A 63 12.98 0.58 -11.53
C ALA A 63 14.22 -0.21 -11.97
N SER A 64 14.27 -1.53 -11.68
CA SER A 64 15.34 -2.44 -12.11
C SER A 64 15.16 -2.94 -13.56
N GLY A 65 14.22 -2.37 -14.32
CA GLY A 65 13.96 -2.72 -15.72
C GLY A 65 12.90 -3.80 -15.93
N GLY A 66 12.22 -4.24 -14.87
CA GLY A 66 11.10 -5.16 -14.95
C GLY A 66 9.84 -4.52 -15.57
N ASN A 67 9.28 -5.14 -16.62
CA ASN A 67 8.11 -4.61 -17.34
C ASN A 67 6.85 -5.48 -17.18
N GLY A 68 6.82 -6.34 -16.15
CA GLY A 68 5.69 -7.22 -15.82
C GLY A 68 4.75 -6.64 -14.75
N GLU A 69 3.64 -7.35 -14.50
CA GLU A 69 2.70 -7.00 -13.45
C GLU A 69 3.11 -7.60 -12.09
N SER A 70 2.53 -7.12 -11.00
CA SER A 70 2.77 -7.67 -9.67
C SER A 70 1.46 -8.01 -8.97
N ARG A 71 1.36 -9.24 -8.47
CA ARG A 71 0.14 -9.82 -7.91
C ARG A 71 0.39 -10.39 -6.52
N LEU A 72 -0.52 -10.14 -5.60
CA LEU A 72 -0.56 -10.75 -4.27
C LEU A 72 -1.94 -11.40 -4.03
N PHE A 73 -1.96 -12.74 -3.99
CA PHE A 73 -3.18 -13.50 -3.69
C PHE A 73 -3.35 -13.78 -2.19
N LEU A 74 -4.56 -13.56 -1.70
CA LEU A 74 -4.94 -13.58 -0.29
C LEU A 74 -6.19 -14.42 -0.09
N ARG A 75 -6.56 -14.67 1.17
CA ARG A 75 -7.78 -15.44 1.49
C ARG A 75 -9.03 -14.69 1.05
N LYS A 76 -10.10 -15.45 0.79
CA LYS A 76 -11.42 -14.95 0.31
C LYS A 76 -11.30 -14.21 -1.03
N ASP A 77 -10.51 -14.76 -1.93
CA ASP A 77 -10.26 -14.20 -3.26
C ASP A 77 -9.76 -12.74 -3.22
N GLY A 78 -9.10 -12.36 -2.12
CA GLY A 78 -8.48 -11.05 -1.99
C GLY A 78 -7.25 -10.95 -2.88
N GLU A 79 -7.09 -9.82 -3.56
CA GLU A 79 -5.98 -9.59 -4.47
C GLU A 79 -5.49 -8.14 -4.35
N TRP A 80 -4.17 -7.96 -4.45
CA TRP A 80 -3.57 -6.71 -4.89
C TRP A 80 -2.89 -6.95 -6.23
N ARG A 81 -3.20 -6.12 -7.23
CA ARG A 81 -2.64 -6.25 -8.58
C ARG A 81 -2.19 -4.91 -9.11
N PHE A 82 -0.90 -4.79 -9.39
CA PHE A 82 -0.29 -3.57 -9.93
C PHE A 82 0.16 -3.78 -11.39
N PRO A 83 -0.23 -2.88 -12.31
CA PRO A 83 0.21 -2.92 -13.70
C PRO A 83 1.69 -2.56 -13.81
N PRO A 84 2.36 -2.95 -14.91
CA PRO A 84 3.73 -2.52 -15.14
C PRO A 84 3.86 -0.99 -15.18
N LEU A 85 4.92 -0.47 -14.58
CA LEU A 85 5.26 0.95 -14.60
C LEU A 85 6.51 1.18 -15.43
N ALA A 86 6.59 2.34 -16.08
CA ALA A 86 7.84 2.80 -16.67
C ALA A 86 8.88 3.00 -15.54
N ALA A 87 10.15 2.65 -15.80
CA ALA A 87 11.21 2.74 -14.80
C ALA A 87 11.36 4.14 -14.19
N GLU A 88 11.18 5.20 -14.98
CA GLU A 88 11.20 6.60 -14.51
C GLU A 88 10.07 6.89 -13.52
N GLN A 89 8.85 6.42 -13.82
CA GLN A 89 7.70 6.57 -12.92
C GLN A 89 7.88 5.74 -11.65
N ALA A 90 8.45 4.53 -11.77
CA ALA A 90 8.77 3.70 -10.62
C ALA A 90 9.78 4.39 -9.68
N LEU A 91 10.84 4.99 -10.24
CA LEU A 91 11.82 5.77 -9.48
C LEU A 91 11.17 7.00 -8.82
N HIS A 92 10.21 7.66 -9.47
CA HIS A 92 9.48 8.79 -8.89
C HIS A 92 8.72 8.39 -7.63
N TYR A 93 7.89 7.33 -7.68
CA TYR A 93 7.16 6.87 -6.49
C TYR A 93 8.08 6.26 -5.44
N LEU A 94 9.15 5.57 -5.85
CA LEU A 94 10.15 5.03 -4.93
C LEU A 94 10.86 6.16 -4.15
N SER A 95 11.14 7.29 -4.82
CA SER A 95 11.72 8.48 -4.19
C SER A 95 10.79 9.01 -3.09
N GLN A 96 9.47 9.03 -3.30
CA GLN A 96 8.52 9.44 -2.28
C GLN A 96 8.59 8.53 -1.05
N LEU A 97 8.66 7.21 -1.22
CA LEU A 97 8.80 6.27 -0.11
C LEU A 97 10.12 6.45 0.65
N ILE A 98 11.22 6.74 -0.05
CA ILE A 98 12.51 7.08 0.58
C ILE A 98 12.38 8.35 1.42
N GLU A 99 11.68 9.38 0.92
CA GLU A 99 11.45 10.60 1.70
C GLU A 99 10.58 10.34 2.93
N GLY A 100 9.52 9.54 2.79
CA GLY A 100 8.72 9.10 3.94
C GLY A 100 9.55 8.37 4.98
N TYR A 101 10.48 7.49 4.56
CA TYR A 101 11.42 6.85 5.46
C TYR A 101 12.33 7.87 6.17
N ARG A 102 12.91 8.84 5.45
CA ARG A 102 13.77 9.88 6.04
C ARG A 102 13.02 10.74 7.06
N GLU A 103 11.81 11.18 6.72
CA GLU A 103 10.93 11.94 7.61
C GLU A 103 10.57 11.11 8.86
N GLY A 104 10.17 9.85 8.66
CA GLY A 104 9.79 8.90 9.71
C GLY A 104 10.92 8.56 10.69
N MET A 105 12.18 8.65 10.23
CA MET A 105 13.36 8.50 11.08
C MET A 105 13.67 9.74 11.91
N SER A 106 13.16 10.92 11.53
CA SER A 106 13.32 12.18 12.28
C SER A 106 12.19 12.41 13.28
N ALA A 107 10.95 12.08 12.91
CA ALA A 107 9.77 12.17 13.76
C ALA A 107 8.76 11.10 13.34
N PRO A 108 7.86 10.63 14.23
CA PRO A 108 6.86 9.63 13.87
C PRO A 108 6.01 10.08 12.67
N LEU A 109 6.17 9.39 11.54
CA LEU A 109 5.37 9.63 10.36
C LEU A 109 4.02 8.93 10.52
N LEU A 110 2.94 9.71 10.56
CA LEU A 110 1.60 9.24 10.94
C LEU A 110 0.85 8.54 9.80
N VAL A 111 1.47 7.57 9.15
CA VAL A 111 0.79 6.72 8.17
C VAL A 111 0.25 5.49 8.89
N LEU A 112 -1.07 5.43 9.03
CA LEU A 112 -1.78 4.26 9.56
C LEU A 112 -2.40 3.52 8.37
N PRO A 113 -1.79 2.42 7.89
CA PRO A 113 -2.22 1.78 6.65
C PRO A 113 -3.69 1.39 6.64
N GLU A 114 -4.20 0.82 7.74
CA GLU A 114 -5.55 0.25 7.73
C GLU A 114 -6.61 1.34 7.93
N SER A 115 -6.41 2.26 8.87
CA SER A 115 -7.35 3.36 9.16
C SER A 115 -7.33 4.43 8.07
N GLY A 116 -6.13 4.89 7.69
CA GLY A 116 -5.94 5.83 6.60
C GLY A 116 -6.36 5.24 5.26
N GLY A 117 -6.03 3.98 5.00
CA GLY A 117 -6.48 3.26 3.81
C GLY A 117 -8.00 3.05 3.77
N ALA A 118 -8.67 2.81 4.90
CA ALA A 118 -10.13 2.73 4.96
C ALA A 118 -10.80 4.08 4.64
N TRP A 119 -10.22 5.19 5.11
CA TRP A 119 -10.65 6.53 4.75
C TRP A 119 -10.46 6.78 3.25
N LEU A 120 -9.26 6.53 2.74
CA LEU A 120 -8.92 6.73 1.32
C LEU A 120 -9.79 5.90 0.39
N LYS A 121 -9.99 4.62 0.70
CA LYS A 121 -10.86 3.74 -0.10
C LYS A 121 -12.30 4.25 -0.19
N THR A 122 -12.75 5.02 0.81
CA THR A 122 -14.10 5.60 0.81
C THR A 122 -14.15 6.90 0.00
N CYS A 123 -13.08 7.70 0.01
CA CYS A 123 -13.01 8.98 -0.69
C CYS A 123 -12.48 8.88 -2.13
N TYR A 124 -11.70 7.86 -2.47
CA TYR A 124 -11.08 7.75 -3.78
C TYR A 124 -12.03 7.14 -4.81
N ASP A 125 -12.29 7.88 -5.88
CA ASP A 125 -13.03 7.44 -7.05
C ASP A 125 -12.06 6.99 -8.16
N ALA A 126 -11.95 5.68 -8.33
CA ALA A 126 -11.10 5.07 -9.35
C ALA A 126 -11.57 5.37 -10.78
N GLN A 127 -12.85 5.68 -11.02
CA GLN A 127 -13.36 5.96 -12.37
C GLN A 127 -12.88 7.31 -12.90
N ASN A 128 -12.76 8.29 -12.01
CA ASN A 128 -12.40 9.66 -12.35
C ASN A 128 -10.98 10.05 -11.87
N ASP A 129 -10.24 9.12 -11.24
CA ASP A 129 -8.96 9.38 -10.54
C ASP A 129 -9.05 10.64 -9.65
N ALA A 130 -10.11 10.70 -8.84
CA ALA A 130 -10.47 11.88 -8.08
C ALA A 130 -10.74 11.56 -6.61
N MET A 131 -10.41 12.51 -5.74
CA MET A 131 -10.80 12.47 -4.33
C MET A 131 -12.15 13.17 -4.16
N LEU A 132 -13.13 12.44 -3.65
CA LEU A 132 -14.44 12.96 -3.29
C LEU A 132 -14.34 13.74 -1.96
N ASP A 133 -14.84 14.98 -1.98
CA ASP A 133 -14.76 15.93 -0.87
C ASP A 133 -16.14 16.36 -0.35
N ASP A 134 -17.23 15.75 -0.84
CA ASP A 134 -18.57 16.07 -0.36
C ASP A 134 -18.77 15.63 1.11
N ASP A 135 -19.51 16.43 1.88
CA ASP A 135 -19.74 16.20 3.32
C ASP A 135 -20.26 14.79 3.62
N SER A 136 -21.07 14.21 2.73
CA SER A 136 -21.65 12.89 2.92
C SER A 136 -20.60 11.79 2.82
N THR A 137 -19.66 11.91 1.87
CA THR A 137 -18.54 11.00 1.69
C THR A 137 -17.51 11.16 2.80
N LEU A 138 -17.17 12.41 3.16
CA LEU A 138 -16.25 12.68 4.27
C LEU A 138 -16.75 12.11 5.60
N GLN A 139 -18.05 12.22 5.89
CA GLN A 139 -18.62 11.64 7.11
C GLN A 139 -18.57 10.10 7.11
N LYS A 140 -18.82 9.46 5.95
CA LYS A 140 -18.67 8.01 5.79
C LYS A 140 -17.21 7.58 5.94
N ALA A 141 -16.28 8.31 5.34
CA ALA A 141 -14.86 8.02 5.40
C ALA A 141 -14.31 8.15 6.83
N ARG A 142 -14.73 9.19 7.58
CA ARG A 142 -14.44 9.33 9.01
C ARG A 142 -14.96 8.13 9.82
N THR A 143 -16.17 7.67 9.53
CA THR A 143 -16.74 6.48 10.18
C THR A 143 -15.91 5.23 9.87
N LYS A 144 -15.48 5.05 8.62
CA LYS A 144 -14.64 3.90 8.21
C LYS A 144 -13.25 3.93 8.81
N PHE A 145 -12.65 5.12 8.91
CA PHE A 145 -11.40 5.33 9.63
C PHE A 145 -11.52 4.85 11.09
N LEU A 146 -12.52 5.36 11.83
CA LEU A 146 -12.68 5.03 13.25
C LEU A 146 -13.00 3.53 13.45
N GLN A 147 -13.79 2.93 12.55
CA GLN A 147 -14.06 1.48 12.58
C GLN A 147 -12.76 0.65 12.46
N ALA A 148 -11.81 1.06 11.62
CA ALA A 148 -10.52 0.39 11.48
C ALA A 148 -9.57 0.70 12.65
N TYR A 149 -9.61 1.93 13.16
CA TYR A 149 -8.76 2.38 14.26
C TYR A 149 -9.14 1.72 15.59
N GLU A 150 -10.42 1.66 15.92
CA GLU A 150 -10.92 1.11 17.20
C GLU A 150 -11.18 -0.40 17.13
N GLY A 151 -11.53 -0.90 15.94
CA GLY A 151 -11.90 -2.30 15.73
C GLY A 151 -13.29 -2.62 16.26
N ASN A 152 -13.47 -3.85 16.72
CA ASN A 152 -14.74 -4.36 17.26
C ASN A 152 -14.51 -5.38 18.38
N MET A 153 -15.58 -5.97 18.91
CA MET A 153 -15.52 -6.93 20.01
C MET A 153 -14.69 -8.20 19.71
N MET A 154 -14.53 -8.57 18.44
CA MET A 154 -13.82 -9.79 18.01
C MET A 154 -12.42 -9.49 17.45
N VAL A 155 -12.24 -8.33 16.82
CA VAL A 155 -11.01 -7.94 16.13
C VAL A 155 -10.55 -6.59 16.67
N ARG A 156 -9.34 -6.56 17.23
CA ARG A 156 -8.72 -5.32 17.73
C ARG A 156 -8.45 -4.36 16.58
N GLY A 157 -8.67 -3.08 16.82
CA GLY A 157 -8.36 -2.03 15.87
C GLY A 157 -6.88 -1.70 15.80
N GLU A 158 -6.49 -0.97 14.76
CA GLU A 158 -5.11 -0.54 14.53
C GLU A 158 -4.57 0.34 15.67
N GLY A 159 -5.44 1.13 16.32
CA GLY A 159 -5.09 1.99 17.45
C GLY A 159 -4.81 1.25 18.77
N ASP A 160 -5.07 -0.07 18.85
CA ASP A 160 -4.70 -0.90 20.01
C ASP A 160 -3.19 -1.24 20.02
N ASP A 161 -2.43 -0.80 19.02
CA ASP A 161 -0.99 -1.00 18.94
C ASP A 161 -0.23 -0.12 19.96
N ILE A 162 0.72 -0.75 20.67
CA ILE A 162 1.56 -0.10 21.69
C ILE A 162 2.39 1.08 21.15
N TRP A 163 2.74 1.06 19.87
CA TRP A 163 3.50 2.12 19.22
C TRP A 163 2.68 3.40 19.12
N TYR A 164 1.40 3.31 18.74
CA TYR A 164 0.49 4.46 18.69
C TYR A 164 0.09 4.94 20.08
N GLN A 165 -0.16 4.01 21.02
CA GLN A 165 -0.51 4.35 22.41
C GLN A 165 0.60 5.13 23.14
N ARG A 166 1.86 4.99 22.69
CA ARG A 166 2.98 5.78 23.19
C ARG A 166 2.97 7.23 22.70
N LEU A 167 2.43 7.48 21.51
CA LEU A 167 2.35 8.82 20.91
C LEU A 167 1.16 9.60 21.48
N TRP A 168 0.00 8.96 21.60
CA TRP A 168 -1.20 9.55 22.16
C TRP A 168 -2.05 8.49 22.88
N ARG A 169 -2.73 8.90 23.96
CA ARG A 169 -3.64 8.01 24.70
C ARG A 169 -5.04 7.95 24.11
N GLN A 170 -5.47 9.03 23.48
CA GLN A 170 -6.76 9.15 22.81
C GLN A 170 -6.53 9.86 21.48
N LEU A 171 -7.22 9.40 20.43
CA LEU A 171 -7.15 10.01 19.12
C LEU A 171 -7.88 11.35 19.15
N THR A 172 -7.18 12.44 18.84
CA THR A 172 -7.78 13.77 18.68
C THR A 172 -8.16 14.03 17.22
N PRO A 173 -9.12 14.94 16.95
CA PRO A 173 -9.45 15.34 15.58
C PRO A 173 -8.23 15.81 14.78
N GLU A 174 -7.34 16.59 15.40
CA GLU A 174 -6.13 17.12 14.76
C GLU A 174 -5.15 16.00 14.39
N THR A 175 -5.03 15.00 15.25
CA THR A 175 -4.17 13.84 15.00
C THR A 175 -4.75 12.98 13.88
N MET A 176 -6.08 12.79 13.86
CA MET A 176 -6.78 12.09 12.79
C MET A 176 -6.59 12.79 11.45
N GLU A 177 -6.69 14.12 11.40
CA GLU A 177 -6.42 14.90 10.18
C GLU A 177 -4.98 14.72 9.70
N ALA A 178 -4.00 14.80 10.60
CA ALA A 178 -2.61 14.53 10.27
C ALA A 178 -2.40 13.10 9.72
N ILE A 179 -3.08 12.10 10.30
CA ILE A 179 -3.03 10.72 9.80
C ILE A 179 -3.63 10.61 8.40
N VAL A 180 -4.77 11.25 8.16
CA VAL A 180 -5.43 11.25 6.85
C VAL A 180 -4.54 11.90 5.80
N GLU A 181 -3.95 13.05 6.11
CA GLU A 181 -3.05 13.77 5.20
C GLU A 181 -1.82 12.90 4.83
N GLN A 182 -1.12 12.34 5.83
CA GLN A 182 0.05 11.50 5.56
C GLN A 182 -0.34 10.19 4.86
N SER A 183 -1.43 9.55 5.29
CA SER A 183 -1.94 8.36 4.61
C SER A 183 -2.30 8.66 3.16
N GLN A 184 -2.95 9.79 2.86
CA GLN A 184 -3.23 10.19 1.49
C GLN A 184 -1.96 10.36 0.67
N ARG A 185 -0.94 11.03 1.23
CA ARG A 185 0.34 11.23 0.56
C ARG A 185 1.02 9.92 0.14
N PHE A 186 1.04 8.92 1.03
CA PHE A 186 1.82 7.69 0.79
C PHE A 186 1.00 6.50 0.28
N LEU A 187 -0.28 6.41 0.62
CA LEU A 187 -1.13 5.25 0.31
C LEU A 187 -2.00 5.46 -0.93
N LEU A 188 -2.25 6.70 -1.38
CA LEU A 188 -3.07 6.97 -2.57
C LEU A 188 -2.58 6.22 -3.83
N PRO A 189 -1.27 6.12 -4.13
CA PRO A 189 -0.81 5.36 -5.29
C PRO A 189 -1.31 3.92 -5.29
N LEU A 190 -1.45 3.28 -4.13
CA LEU A 190 -1.91 1.90 -4.03
C LEU A 190 -3.32 1.78 -4.60
N PHE A 191 -4.23 2.67 -4.21
CA PHE A 191 -5.60 2.66 -4.70
C PHE A 191 -5.72 3.09 -6.16
N ARG A 192 -4.86 4.02 -6.59
CA ARG A 192 -4.80 4.48 -7.98
C ARG A 192 -4.37 3.40 -8.96
N PHE A 193 -3.37 2.60 -8.59
CA PHE A 193 -2.77 1.60 -9.49
C PHE A 193 -3.33 0.19 -9.29
N ASN A 194 -4.15 -0.05 -8.27
CA ASN A 194 -4.70 -1.38 -8.06
C ASN A 194 -5.76 -1.74 -9.10
N GLN A 195 -5.63 -2.91 -9.71
CA GLN A 195 -6.50 -3.42 -10.78
C GLN A 195 -7.37 -4.61 -10.36
N SER A 196 -7.39 -4.95 -9.07
CA SER A 196 -8.25 -6.01 -8.51
C SER A 196 -9.73 -5.59 -8.44
#